data_AF-A0A2P9D6I3-F1
#
_entry.id   AF-A0A2P9D6I3-F1
#
_cell.length_a   1.000
_cell.length_b   1.000
_cell.length_c   1.000
_cell.angle_alpha   90.00
_cell.angle_beta   90.00
_cell.angle_gamma   90.00
#
_symmetry.space_group_name_H-M   'P 1'
#
loop_
_entity.id
_entity.type
_entity.pdbx_description
1 polymer ?
#
loop_
_entity_poly.entity_id
_entity_poly.type
_entity_poly.pdbx_seq_one_letter_code
_entity_poly.pdbx_strand_id
1 'polypeptide(L)'
;MSKNELVKIVSKVREDELNELHEWLNNFTLSRKIKNVNRDFSDGVLMAELVNSCLPRFVELHNYSKANSINQKRYNWNTLNEKVFKRLDFKIDKKNVEEIVNSKCLGVEKVLITFKKQLFKFQNEIKEEEDNLNNTENNNEQNSSDNNNIPTKENDLYESNSENYHNDEIIKILKYKIFNLEKLLKIKDSKIDILNKKIDTLNRMKNSF
;
A
#
# COMPACT_ATOMS: atom_id res chain seq x y z
N MET A 1 -3.97 -13.39 -24.41
CA MET A 1 -3.99 -12.86 -23.02
C MET A 1 -5.44 -12.82 -22.56
N SER A 2 -5.78 -13.64 -21.56
CA SER A 2 -7.15 -13.80 -21.07
C SER A 2 -7.66 -12.53 -20.38
N LYS A 3 -8.94 -12.21 -20.58
CA LYS A 3 -9.61 -11.00 -20.13
C LYS A 3 -9.65 -10.95 -18.59
N ASN A 4 -9.36 -9.76 -18.05
CA ASN A 4 -9.39 -9.37 -16.64
C ASN A 4 -10.64 -9.85 -15.85
N GLU A 5 -10.60 -11.05 -15.29
CA GLU A 5 -11.55 -11.45 -14.25
C GLU A 5 -10.96 -11.05 -12.89
N LEU A 6 -11.61 -10.09 -12.24
CA LEU A 6 -11.21 -9.62 -10.92
C LEU A 6 -11.34 -10.76 -9.89
N VAL A 7 -10.39 -10.84 -8.97
CA VAL A 7 -10.40 -11.85 -7.91
C VAL A 7 -11.65 -11.71 -7.06
N LYS A 8 -12.37 -12.82 -6.86
CA LYS A 8 -13.56 -12.91 -6.00
C LYS A 8 -13.14 -13.12 -4.55
N ILE A 9 -13.98 -12.64 -3.63
CA ILE A 9 -13.77 -12.78 -2.20
C ILE A 9 -13.78 -14.26 -1.78
N VAL A 10 -12.89 -14.62 -0.87
CA VAL A 10 -12.78 -15.98 -0.31
C VAL A 10 -14.12 -16.42 0.29
N SER A 11 -14.55 -17.65 -0.02
CA SER A 11 -15.84 -18.20 0.42
C SER A 11 -15.83 -18.79 1.83
N LYS A 12 -14.69 -19.35 2.26
CA LYS A 12 -14.50 -19.99 3.56
C LYS A 12 -13.19 -19.52 4.20
N VAL A 13 -13.26 -19.12 5.46
CA VAL A 13 -12.11 -18.72 6.28
C VAL A 13 -11.84 -19.84 7.27
N ARG A 14 -10.58 -20.27 7.38
CA ARG A 14 -10.15 -21.22 8.41
C ARG A 14 -9.70 -20.48 9.68
N GLU A 15 -9.64 -21.17 10.81
CA GLU A 15 -9.26 -20.59 12.10
C GLU A 15 -7.81 -20.08 12.11
N ASP A 16 -6.89 -20.82 11.45
CA ASP A 16 -5.50 -20.42 11.24
C ASP A 16 -5.41 -19.08 10.47
N GLU A 17 -6.17 -18.95 9.38
CA GLU A 17 -6.21 -17.71 8.60
C GLU A 17 -6.79 -16.53 9.40
N LEU A 18 -7.69 -16.80 10.34
CA LEU A 18 -8.27 -15.78 11.22
C LEU A 18 -7.24 -15.29 12.25
N ASN A 19 -6.50 -16.21 12.88
CA ASN A 19 -5.43 -15.87 13.82
C ASN A 19 -4.32 -15.06 13.12
N GLU A 20 -3.86 -15.51 11.96
CA GLU A 20 -2.89 -14.77 11.15
C GLU A 20 -3.39 -13.39 10.70
N LEU A 21 -4.71 -13.24 10.50
CA LEU A 21 -5.30 -11.95 10.19
C LEU A 21 -5.24 -11.03 11.41
N HIS A 22 -5.58 -11.53 12.60
CA HIS A 22 -5.55 -10.75 13.84
C HIS A 22 -4.14 -10.28 14.18
N GLU A 23 -3.14 -11.16 14.09
CA GLU A 23 -1.74 -10.79 14.28
C GLU A 23 -1.29 -9.74 13.27
N TRP A 24 -1.63 -9.93 11.99
CA TRP A 24 -1.31 -8.98 10.95
C TRP A 24 -1.95 -7.60 11.19
N LEU A 25 -3.21 -7.55 11.63
CA LEU A 25 -3.90 -6.30 11.95
C LEU A 25 -3.27 -5.56 13.14
N ASN A 26 -2.70 -6.29 14.11
CA ASN A 26 -2.04 -5.70 15.27
C ASN A 26 -0.74 -4.97 14.92
N ASN A 27 -0.15 -5.26 13.76
CA ASN A 27 1.05 -4.57 13.28
C ASN A 27 0.78 -3.13 12.79
N PHE A 28 -0.50 -2.74 12.65
CA PHE A 28 -0.88 -1.41 12.17
C PHE A 28 -1.29 -0.47 13.31
N THR A 29 -0.78 0.75 13.27
CA THR A 29 -1.19 1.85 14.15
C THR A 29 -2.46 2.53 13.59
N LEU A 30 -3.61 1.94 13.88
CA LEU A 30 -4.93 2.50 13.49
C LEU A 30 -5.40 3.55 14.49
N SER A 31 -6.40 4.37 14.10
CA SER A 31 -6.92 5.45 14.95
C SER A 31 -7.59 4.95 16.24
N ARG A 32 -7.97 3.67 16.29
CA ARG A 32 -8.59 3.02 17.45
C ARG A 32 -8.19 1.56 17.53
N LYS A 33 -8.11 1.03 18.76
CA LYS A 33 -7.90 -0.40 19.01
C LYS A 33 -9.09 -1.21 18.52
N ILE A 34 -8.82 -2.25 17.73
CA ILE A 34 -9.84 -3.18 17.25
C ILE A 34 -10.23 -4.10 18.42
N LYS A 35 -11.52 -4.09 18.79
CA LYS A 35 -12.08 -5.00 19.80
C LYS A 35 -12.89 -6.11 19.16
N ASN A 36 -13.59 -5.78 18.09
CA ASN A 36 -14.44 -6.71 17.36
C ASN A 36 -14.36 -6.37 15.87
N VAL A 37 -13.69 -7.23 15.10
CA VAL A 37 -13.37 -6.97 13.68
C VAL A 37 -14.64 -6.72 12.87
N ASN A 38 -15.65 -7.59 12.98
CA ASN A 38 -16.88 -7.49 12.20
C ASN A 38 -17.66 -6.18 12.45
N ARG A 39 -17.70 -5.67 13.68
CA ARG A 39 -18.38 -4.41 14.01
C ARG A 39 -17.50 -3.20 13.71
N ASP A 40 -16.25 -3.22 14.14
CA ASP A 40 -15.36 -2.05 14.10
C ASP A 40 -14.96 -1.69 12.65
N PHE A 41 -14.94 -2.66 11.74
CA PHE A 41 -14.74 -2.43 10.31
C PHE A 41 -16.04 -2.23 9.53
N SER A 42 -17.22 -2.46 10.13
CA SER A 42 -18.50 -2.43 9.41
C SER A 42 -18.79 -1.10 8.69
N ASP A 43 -18.28 0.02 9.23
CA ASP A 43 -18.44 1.36 8.67
C ASP A 43 -17.46 1.69 7.53
N GLY A 44 -16.46 0.84 7.27
CA GLY A 44 -15.46 1.00 6.23
C GLY A 44 -14.35 2.02 6.55
N VAL A 45 -14.42 2.75 7.66
CA VAL A 45 -13.42 3.78 8.00
C VAL A 45 -12.09 3.14 8.41
N LEU A 46 -12.14 2.11 9.27
CA LEU A 46 -10.93 1.36 9.62
C LEU A 46 -10.31 0.65 8.41
N MET A 47 -11.12 0.21 7.46
CA MET A 47 -10.60 -0.36 6.22
C MET A 47 -9.87 0.69 5.39
N ALA A 48 -10.40 1.91 5.29
CA ALA A 48 -9.73 3.01 4.61
C ALA A 48 -8.42 3.40 5.31
N GLU A 49 -8.39 3.44 6.64
CA GLU A 49 -7.16 3.68 7.42
C GLU A 49 -6.12 2.59 7.18
N LEU A 50 -6.54 1.32 7.21
CA LEU A 50 -5.66 0.18 6.93
C LEU A 50 -5.04 0.29 5.53
N VAL A 51 -5.87 0.57 4.52
CA VAL A 51 -5.39 0.82 3.15
C VAL A 51 -4.43 2.00 3.12
N ASN A 52 -4.70 3.08 3.85
CA ASN A 52 -3.83 4.26 3.88
C ASN A 52 -2.46 3.95 4.48
N SER A 53 -2.41 3.13 5.52
CA SER A 53 -1.15 2.70 6.15
C SER A 53 -0.31 1.84 5.21
N CYS A 54 -0.93 0.99 4.39
CA CYS A 54 -0.22 0.16 3.42
C CYS A 54 0.11 0.89 2.11
N LEU A 55 -0.83 1.71 1.62
CA LEU A 55 -0.85 2.34 0.29
C LEU A 55 -1.45 3.76 0.39
N PRO A 56 -0.71 4.76 0.92
CA PRO A 56 -1.25 6.09 1.18
C PRO A 56 -1.86 6.80 -0.04
N ARG A 57 -1.40 6.46 -1.26
CA ARG A 57 -1.87 7.05 -2.53
C ARG A 57 -3.14 6.39 -3.08
N PHE A 58 -3.63 5.32 -2.46
CA PHE A 58 -4.79 4.57 -2.96
C PHE A 58 -6.10 5.08 -2.39
N VAL A 59 -6.04 5.79 -1.27
CA VAL A 59 -7.22 6.17 -0.50
C VAL A 59 -7.14 7.63 -0.06
N GLU A 60 -8.29 8.28 -0.09
CA GLU A 60 -8.45 9.65 0.39
C GLU A 60 -9.36 9.59 1.62
N LEU A 61 -8.78 9.65 2.82
CA LEU A 61 -9.51 9.41 4.08
C LEU A 61 -10.71 10.33 4.28
N HIS A 62 -10.69 11.56 3.73
CA HIS A 62 -11.81 12.50 3.83
C HIS A 62 -13.10 12.01 3.13
N ASN A 63 -13.00 11.03 2.22
CA ASN A 63 -14.17 10.44 1.56
C ASN A 63 -14.93 9.44 2.46
N TYR A 64 -14.39 9.08 3.63
CA TYR A 64 -14.92 8.02 4.48
C TYR A 64 -15.27 8.57 5.87
N SER A 65 -16.55 8.88 6.06
CA SER A 65 -17.05 9.37 7.36
C SER A 65 -17.53 8.23 8.24
N LYS A 66 -17.28 8.34 9.56
CA LYS A 66 -17.80 7.40 10.56
C LYS A 66 -19.33 7.32 10.45
N ALA A 67 -19.86 6.10 10.50
CA ALA A 67 -21.25 5.87 10.14
C ALA A 67 -21.92 4.78 10.96
N ASN A 68 -23.08 5.09 11.50
CA ASN A 68 -24.00 4.10 12.08
C ASN A 68 -25.11 3.69 11.09
N SER A 69 -25.48 4.58 10.16
CA SER A 69 -26.50 4.31 9.14
C SER A 69 -25.99 3.34 8.08
N ILE A 70 -26.78 2.29 7.81
CA ILE A 70 -26.48 1.26 6.79
C ILE A 70 -26.20 1.89 5.42
N ASN A 71 -26.95 2.94 5.04
CA ASN A 71 -26.76 3.62 3.76
C ASN A 71 -25.38 4.28 3.65
N GLN A 72 -24.93 4.92 4.72
CA GLN A 72 -23.61 5.54 4.75
C GLN A 72 -22.49 4.50 4.81
N LYS A 73 -22.66 3.42 5.57
CA LYS A 73 -21.71 2.29 5.57
C LYS A 73 -21.56 1.71 4.15
N ARG A 74 -22.68 1.50 3.45
CA ARG A 74 -22.70 1.02 2.05
C ARG A 74 -21.97 1.99 1.13
N TYR A 75 -22.22 3.29 1.26
CA TYR A 75 -21.51 4.31 0.48
C TYR A 75 -19.99 4.20 0.66
N ASN A 76 -19.52 4.10 1.92
CA ASN A 76 -18.10 3.96 2.22
C ASN A 76 -17.51 2.69 1.58
N TRP A 77 -18.17 1.54 1.73
CA TRP A 77 -17.71 0.27 1.13
C TRP A 77 -17.75 0.26 -0.40
N ASN A 78 -18.75 0.86 -1.02
CA ASN A 78 -18.80 1.00 -2.48
C ASN A 78 -17.67 1.90 -2.99
N THR A 79 -17.38 2.99 -2.27
CA THR A 79 -16.28 3.90 -2.60
C THR A 79 -14.92 3.18 -2.51
N LEU A 80 -14.70 2.36 -1.47
CA LEU A 80 -13.51 1.50 -1.38
C LEU A 80 -13.43 0.52 -2.56
N ASN A 81 -14.55 -0.09 -2.94
CA ASN A 81 -14.62 -1.05 -4.04
C ASN A 81 -14.22 -0.43 -5.38
N GLU A 82 -14.72 0.77 -5.66
CA GLU A 82 -14.48 1.47 -6.93
C GLU A 82 -13.10 2.14 -6.99
N LYS A 83 -12.67 2.80 -5.91
CA LYS A 83 -11.45 3.61 -5.89
C LYS A 83 -10.20 2.83 -5.46
N VAL A 84 -10.36 1.79 -4.64
CA VAL A 84 -9.23 1.06 -4.03
C VAL A 84 -9.14 -0.36 -4.58
N PHE A 85 -10.15 -1.19 -4.33
CA PHE A 85 -10.03 -2.64 -4.55
C PHE A 85 -9.86 -3.00 -6.03
N LYS A 86 -10.53 -2.26 -6.91
CA LYS A 86 -10.36 -2.42 -8.36
C LYS A 86 -8.91 -2.18 -8.83
N ARG A 87 -8.16 -1.29 -8.18
CA ARG A 87 -6.74 -1.02 -8.48
C ARG A 87 -5.81 -2.10 -7.93
N LEU A 88 -6.33 -2.92 -7.03
CA LEU A 88 -5.68 -4.10 -6.50
C LEU A 88 -6.26 -5.35 -7.15
N ASP A 89 -6.90 -5.29 -8.32
CA ASP A 89 -7.42 -6.47 -9.04
C ASP A 89 -8.43 -7.36 -8.28
N PHE A 90 -9.14 -6.82 -7.29
CA PHE A 90 -10.25 -7.55 -6.65
C PHE A 90 -11.50 -6.68 -6.50
N LYS A 91 -12.65 -7.34 -6.35
CA LYS A 91 -13.94 -6.66 -6.18
C LYS A 91 -14.83 -7.39 -5.19
N ILE A 92 -15.52 -6.60 -4.37
CA ILE A 92 -16.57 -7.09 -3.48
C ILE A 92 -17.91 -7.00 -4.20
N ASP A 93 -18.70 -8.07 -4.16
CA ASP A 93 -20.06 -8.10 -4.68
C ASP A 93 -21.07 -7.50 -3.68
N LYS A 94 -22.26 -7.17 -4.18
CA LYS A 94 -23.30 -6.52 -3.35
C LYS A 94 -23.65 -7.37 -2.12
N LYS A 95 -23.66 -8.69 -2.25
CA LYS A 95 -23.95 -9.62 -1.15
C LYS A 95 -22.94 -9.48 -0.02
N ASN A 96 -21.64 -9.53 -0.30
CA ASN A 96 -20.62 -9.35 0.74
C ASN A 96 -20.69 -7.95 1.37
N VAL A 97 -20.99 -6.90 0.58
CA VAL A 97 -21.24 -5.56 1.16
C VAL A 97 -22.40 -5.59 2.16
N GLU A 98 -23.52 -6.26 1.85
CA GLU A 98 -24.63 -6.43 2.81
C GLU A 98 -24.19 -7.14 4.09
N GLU A 99 -23.40 -8.21 3.97
CA GLU A 99 -22.93 -8.96 5.13
C GLU A 99 -22.07 -8.08 6.04
N ILE A 100 -21.22 -7.24 5.46
CA ILE A 100 -20.31 -6.36 6.21
C ILE A 100 -21.07 -5.22 6.90
N VAL A 101 -21.96 -4.52 6.20
CA VAL A 101 -22.67 -3.37 6.78
C VAL A 101 -23.58 -3.78 7.95
N ASN A 102 -24.09 -5.02 7.92
CA ASN A 102 -24.87 -5.64 8.98
C ASN A 102 -23.99 -6.30 10.07
N SER A 103 -22.67 -6.14 10.01
CA SER A 103 -21.70 -6.71 10.96
C SER A 103 -21.83 -8.23 11.12
N LYS A 104 -22.19 -8.93 10.04
CA LYS A 104 -22.30 -10.40 10.03
C LYS A 104 -20.94 -11.01 10.36
N CYS A 105 -20.94 -12.04 11.20
CA CYS A 105 -19.74 -12.81 11.53
C CYS A 105 -19.08 -13.35 10.24
N LEU A 106 -17.75 -13.23 10.16
CA LEU A 106 -16.96 -13.62 9.00
C LEU A 106 -17.30 -12.87 7.70
N GLY A 107 -18.04 -11.77 7.76
CA GLY A 107 -18.37 -10.96 6.58
C GLY A 107 -17.16 -10.16 6.12
N VAL A 108 -16.56 -9.38 7.01
CA VAL A 108 -15.44 -8.48 6.68
C VAL A 108 -14.10 -9.20 6.70
N GLU A 109 -13.97 -10.25 7.49
CA GLU A 109 -12.77 -11.08 7.63
C GLU A 109 -12.38 -11.70 6.29
N LYS A 110 -13.36 -12.20 5.51
CA LYS A 110 -13.14 -12.69 4.14
C LYS A 110 -12.52 -11.63 3.24
N VAL A 111 -13.01 -10.40 3.34
CA VAL A 111 -12.52 -9.26 2.55
C VAL A 111 -11.12 -8.87 3.00
N LEU A 112 -10.86 -8.82 4.30
CA LEU A 112 -9.56 -8.50 4.86
C LEU A 112 -8.49 -9.51 4.45
N ILE A 113 -8.81 -10.82 4.49
CA ILE A 113 -7.91 -11.89 4.02
C ILE A 113 -7.64 -11.73 2.52
N THR A 114 -8.68 -11.46 1.73
CA THR A 114 -8.51 -11.24 0.29
C THR A 114 -7.63 -10.03 0.02
N PHE A 115 -7.86 -8.92 0.73
CA PHE A 115 -7.04 -7.71 0.65
C PHE A 115 -5.58 -7.98 1.03
N LYS A 116 -5.32 -8.68 2.13
CA LYS A 116 -3.96 -9.07 2.57
C LYS A 116 -3.22 -9.83 1.48
N LYS A 117 -3.84 -10.88 0.91
CA LYS A 117 -3.25 -11.69 -0.17
C LYS A 117 -2.90 -10.83 -1.39
N GLN A 118 -3.83 -9.96 -1.76
CA GLN A 118 -3.70 -9.14 -2.95
C GLN A 118 -2.70 -7.98 -2.78
N LEU A 119 -2.60 -7.43 -1.58
CA LEU A 119 -1.57 -6.46 -1.22
C LEU A 119 -0.17 -7.04 -1.38
N PHE A 120 0.07 -8.26 -0.88
CA PHE A 120 1.36 -8.92 -1.04
C PHE A 120 1.70 -9.21 -2.50
N LYS A 121 0.71 -9.65 -3.29
CA LYS A 121 0.88 -9.84 -4.73
C LYS A 121 1.31 -8.53 -5.41
N PHE A 122 0.58 -7.45 -5.17
CA PHE A 122 0.86 -6.14 -5.73
C PHE A 122 2.26 -5.61 -5.33
N GLN A 123 2.70 -5.85 -4.09
CA GLN A 123 4.04 -5.45 -3.63
C GLN A 123 5.16 -6.25 -4.30
N ASN A 124 4.92 -7.53 -4.63
CA ASN A 124 5.91 -8.36 -5.31
C ASN A 124 6.04 -7.98 -6.79
N GLU A 125 4.92 -7.70 -7.46
CA GLU A 125 4.92 -7.23 -8.87
C GLU A 125 5.73 -5.94 -9.03
N ILE A 126 5.60 -4.99 -8.09
CA ILE A 126 6.40 -3.76 -8.12
C ILE A 126 7.90 -4.04 -7.97
N LYS A 127 8.29 -4.95 -7.07
CA LYS A 127 9.71 -5.30 -6.88
C LYS A 127 10.30 -5.98 -8.10
N GLU A 128 9.56 -6.91 -8.71
CA GLU A 128 9.98 -7.57 -9.94
C GLU A 128 10.15 -6.58 -11.09
N GLU A 129 9.28 -5.57 -11.21
CA GLU A 129 9.44 -4.48 -12.18
C GLU A 129 10.69 -3.63 -11.90
N GLU A 130 10.94 -3.26 -10.65
CA GLU A 130 12.13 -2.48 -10.24
C GLU A 130 13.45 -3.24 -10.50
N ASP A 131 13.50 -4.53 -10.19
CA ASP A 131 14.69 -5.38 -10.41
C ASP A 131 14.98 -5.57 -11.92
N ASN A 132 13.95 -5.68 -12.75
CA ASN A 132 14.10 -5.78 -14.21
C ASN A 132 14.56 -4.47 -14.86
N LEU A 133 14.12 -3.31 -14.34
CA LEU A 133 14.59 -1.99 -14.76
C LEU A 133 16.07 -1.78 -14.40
N ASN A 134 16.48 -2.13 -13.17
CA ASN A 134 17.87 -2.00 -12.71
C ASN A 134 18.84 -2.93 -13.47
N ASN A 135 18.41 -4.14 -13.85
CA ASN A 135 19.22 -5.04 -14.69
C ASN A 135 19.37 -4.56 -16.15
N THR A 136 18.48 -3.69 -16.62
CA THR A 136 18.59 -3.12 -17.98
C THR A 136 19.54 -1.92 -18.01
N GLU A 137 19.65 -1.16 -16.91
CA GLU A 137 20.60 -0.04 -16.79
C GLU A 137 22.03 -0.51 -16.50
N ASN A 138 22.22 -1.63 -15.78
CA ASN A 138 23.55 -2.18 -15.46
C ASN A 138 24.24 -2.92 -16.63
N ASN A 139 23.57 -3.14 -17.77
CA ASN A 139 24.18 -3.77 -18.95
C ASN A 139 24.79 -2.76 -19.95
N ASN A 140 24.76 -1.47 -19.65
CA ASN A 140 25.36 -0.43 -20.51
C ASN A 140 26.63 0.21 -19.96
N GLU A 141 27.09 -0.14 -18.75
CA GLU A 141 28.40 0.29 -18.25
C GLU A 141 29.14 -0.89 -17.62
N GLN A 142 30.37 -1.12 -18.13
CA GLN A 142 31.41 -2.06 -17.66
C GLN A 142 31.41 -3.50 -18.22
N ASN A 143 31.80 -3.61 -19.49
CA ASN A 143 32.94 -4.45 -19.81
C ASN A 143 34.18 -3.84 -19.15
N SER A 144 34.64 -4.38 -18.00
CA SER A 144 36.05 -4.45 -17.58
C SER A 144 36.17 -5.08 -16.19
N SER A 145 36.84 -6.23 -16.16
CA SER A 145 37.73 -6.72 -15.08
C SER A 145 37.15 -7.36 -13.81
N ASP A 146 37.32 -8.69 -13.79
CA ASP A 146 38.05 -9.47 -12.77
C ASP A 146 37.42 -9.73 -11.38
N ASN A 147 36.89 -10.97 -11.28
CA ASN A 147 37.26 -12.02 -10.31
C ASN A 147 37.35 -11.68 -8.80
N ASN A 148 36.48 -12.28 -7.98
CA ASN A 148 36.76 -13.54 -7.25
C ASN A 148 35.71 -13.88 -6.18
N ASN A 149 35.28 -15.14 -6.18
CA ASN A 149 34.70 -15.84 -5.02
C ASN A 149 35.76 -16.04 -3.93
N ILE A 150 35.37 -16.03 -2.65
CA ILE A 150 35.59 -17.17 -1.73
C ILE A 150 34.76 -17.04 -0.43
N PRO A 151 34.21 -18.15 0.10
CA PRO A 151 33.33 -18.22 1.27
C PRO A 151 34.03 -18.74 2.56
N THR A 152 33.48 -18.44 3.75
CA THR A 152 33.61 -19.21 5.03
C THR A 152 32.87 -18.46 6.17
N LYS A 153 31.79 -18.97 6.77
CA LYS A 153 31.63 -19.98 7.86
C LYS A 153 31.56 -19.40 9.29
N GLU A 154 30.40 -19.68 9.92
CA GLU A 154 30.16 -20.10 11.32
C GLU A 154 30.67 -19.21 12.48
N ASN A 155 29.75 -18.57 13.25
CA ASN A 155 29.20 -19.11 14.52
C ASN A 155 28.45 -18.05 15.37
N ASP A 156 27.47 -18.56 16.11
CA ASP A 156 26.89 -18.09 17.38
C ASP A 156 26.13 -16.74 17.45
N LEU A 157 24.83 -16.82 17.80
CA LEU A 157 24.29 -16.42 19.11
C LEU A 157 22.80 -16.05 18.99
N TYR A 158 21.93 -16.96 19.43
CA TYR A 158 20.48 -16.79 19.46
C TYR A 158 20.08 -15.81 20.58
N GLU A 159 20.30 -14.50 20.40
CA GLU A 159 19.66 -13.48 21.28
C GLU A 159 19.63 -12.04 20.72
N SER A 160 19.63 -11.83 19.40
CA SER A 160 19.57 -10.45 18.82
C SER A 160 18.70 -10.29 17.56
N ASN A 161 17.92 -11.32 17.19
CA ASN A 161 17.15 -11.31 15.94
C ASN A 161 15.98 -10.31 15.93
N SER A 162 15.44 -9.86 17.07
CA SER A 162 14.31 -8.92 17.04
C SER A 162 14.73 -7.49 16.69
N GLU A 163 15.92 -7.05 17.11
CA GLU A 163 16.42 -5.70 16.84
C GLU A 163 16.94 -5.57 15.41
N ASN A 164 17.63 -6.58 14.88
CA ASN A 164 18.06 -6.55 13.47
C ASN A 164 16.87 -6.51 12.50
N TYR A 165 15.81 -7.29 12.74
CA TYR A 165 14.61 -7.24 11.91
C TYR A 165 13.86 -5.91 12.05
N HIS A 166 13.85 -5.33 13.25
CA HIS A 166 13.26 -4.01 13.47
C HIS A 166 14.07 -2.90 12.77
N ASN A 167 15.40 -2.98 12.83
CA ASN A 167 16.31 -2.08 12.14
C ASN A 167 16.15 -2.21 10.62
N ASP A 168 15.99 -3.42 10.09
CA ASP A 168 15.76 -3.65 8.66
C ASP A 168 14.43 -3.05 8.17
N GLU A 169 13.36 -3.19 8.95
CA GLU A 169 12.07 -2.56 8.65
C GLU A 169 12.13 -1.03 8.81
N ILE A 170 12.84 -0.50 9.81
CA ILE A 170 13.11 0.94 9.94
C ILE A 170 13.88 1.45 8.71
N ILE A 171 14.95 0.77 8.30
CA ILE A 171 15.77 1.14 7.15
C ILE A 171 14.92 1.16 5.88
N LYS A 172 14.05 0.17 5.70
CA LYS A 172 13.12 0.08 4.56
C LYS A 172 12.11 1.23 4.54
N ILE A 173 11.53 1.57 5.69
CA ILE A 173 10.63 2.73 5.83
C ILE A 173 11.38 4.04 5.56
N LEU A 174 12.60 4.18 6.06
CA LEU A 174 13.43 5.37 5.84
C LEU A 174 13.84 5.53 4.37
N LYS A 175 14.26 4.45 3.71
CA LYS A 175 14.53 4.44 2.27
C LYS A 175 13.31 4.88 1.45
N TYR A 176 12.13 4.37 1.79
CA TYR A 176 10.87 4.77 1.15
C TYR A 176 10.52 6.24 1.39
N LYS A 177 10.80 6.77 2.60
CA LYS A 177 10.62 8.20 2.89
C LYS A 177 11.58 9.07 2.10
N ILE A 178 12.85 8.69 2.01
CA ILE A 178 13.88 9.40 1.21
C ILE A 178 13.44 9.46 -0.25
N PHE A 179 13.07 8.32 -0.85
CA PHE A 179 12.59 8.24 -2.22
C PHE A 179 11.39 9.19 -2.49
N ASN A 180 10.41 9.24 -1.58
CA ASN A 180 9.27 10.13 -1.74
C ASN A 180 9.66 11.61 -1.62
N LEU A 181 10.62 11.93 -0.74
CA LEU A 181 11.13 13.30 -0.59
C LEU A 181 11.90 13.73 -1.85
N GLU A 182 12.73 12.86 -2.44
CA GLU A 182 13.45 13.14 -3.69
C GLU A 182 12.49 13.38 -4.86
N LYS A 183 11.44 12.55 -4.98
CA LYS A 183 10.39 12.75 -5.98
C LYS A 183 9.66 14.09 -5.78
N LEU A 184 9.40 14.47 -4.53
CA LEU A 184 8.79 15.76 -4.21
C LEU A 184 9.72 16.93 -4.55
N LEU A 185 11.02 16.80 -4.29
CA LEU A 185 12.03 17.80 -4.62
C LEU A 185 12.06 18.04 -6.13
N LYS A 186 12.13 16.97 -6.93
CA LYS A 186 12.12 17.04 -8.41
C LYS A 186 10.89 17.76 -8.97
N ILE A 187 9.72 17.53 -8.37
CA ILE A 187 8.48 18.22 -8.77
C ILE A 187 8.55 19.70 -8.40
N LYS A 188 9.07 20.03 -7.20
CA LYS A 188 9.25 21.42 -6.76
C LYS A 188 10.25 22.15 -7.65
N ASP A 189 11.37 21.53 -8.01
CA ASP A 189 12.37 22.09 -8.92
C ASP A 189 11.77 22.37 -10.30
N SER A 190 11.03 21.41 -10.86
CA SER A 190 10.32 21.60 -12.13
C SER A 190 9.34 22.78 -12.07
N LYS A 191 8.68 22.98 -10.92
CA LYS A 191 7.75 24.09 -10.72
C LYS A 191 8.47 25.42 -10.56
N ILE A 192 9.60 25.43 -9.86
CA ILE A 192 10.49 26.59 -9.74
C ILE A 192 10.98 27.02 -11.13
N ASP A 193 11.41 26.08 -11.96
CA ASP A 193 11.86 26.38 -13.34
C ASP A 193 10.77 27.03 -14.19
N ILE A 194 9.54 26.50 -14.11
CA ILE A 194 8.39 27.09 -14.83
C ILE A 194 8.11 28.51 -14.33
N LEU A 195 8.15 28.73 -13.01
CA LEU A 195 7.91 30.04 -12.43
C LEU A 195 9.02 31.02 -12.80
N ASN A 196 10.29 30.61 -12.77
CA ASN A 196 11.43 31.42 -13.18
C ASN A 196 11.32 31.84 -14.64
N LYS A 197 11.01 30.89 -15.55
CA LYS A 197 10.75 31.21 -16.97
C LYS A 197 9.64 32.24 -17.11
N LYS A 198 8.56 32.12 -16.34
CA LYS A 198 7.43 33.06 -16.39
C LYS A 198 7.83 34.45 -15.88
N ILE A 199 8.62 34.53 -14.81
CA ILE A 199 9.19 35.79 -14.29
C ILE A 199 10.09 36.44 -15.35
N ASP A 200 10.98 35.68 -15.99
CA ASP A 200 11.87 36.19 -17.05
C ASP A 200 11.08 36.74 -18.24
N THR A 201 10.01 36.06 -18.63
CA THR A 201 9.14 36.50 -19.73
C THR A 201 8.46 37.84 -19.39
N LEU A 202 7.93 37.96 -18.16
CA LEU A 202 7.30 39.18 -17.67
C LEU A 202 8.29 40.35 -17.56
N ASN A 203 9.51 40.09 -17.08
CA ASN A 203 10.57 41.10 -16.99
C ASN A 203 10.97 41.62 -18.38
N ARG A 204 11.07 40.73 -19.39
CA ARG A 204 11.33 41.15 -20.79
C ARG A 204 10.20 42.02 -21.35
N MET A 205 8.94 41.66 -21.06
CA MET A 205 7.78 42.47 -21.48
C MET A 205 7.77 43.84 -20.79
N LYS A 206 8.18 43.91 -19.51
CA LYS A 206 8.22 45.17 -18.75
C LYS A 206 9.32 46.12 -19.24
N ASN A 207 10.44 45.60 -19.73
CA ASN A 207 11.54 46.39 -20.29
C ASN A 207 11.34 46.77 -21.78
N SER A 208 10.21 46.37 -22.37
CA SER A 208 9.84 46.62 -23.78
C SER A 208 8.87 47.80 -23.95
N PHE A 209 8.52 48.48 -22.86
CA PHE A 209 7.71 49.70 -22.79
C PHE A 209 8.47 50.75 -21.98
#